data_AF-A0A8T7JD40-F1
#
_entry.id   AF-A0A8T7JD40-F1
#
_cell.length_a   1.000
_cell.length_b   1.000
_cell.length_c   1.000
_cell.angle_alpha   90.00
_cell.angle_beta   90.00
_cell.angle_gamma   90.00
#
_symmetry.space_group_name_H-M   'P 1'
#
loop_
_entity.id
_entity.type
_entity.pdbx_description
1 polymer ?
#
loop_
_entity_poly.entity_id
_entity_poly.type
_entity_poly.pdbx_seq_one_letter_code
_entity_poly.pdbx_strand_id
1 'polypeptide(L)'
;MSHLIPTPVSKQIKVNWAHHRGQRRLQSNFDELCQIGHARLLGHLNFLIDVFRLAVNSRIPFEQEAALEHQEFGLNPSAFEHLIDDLADKGFSVRDDILTTDILDPLYGFMSANGPERFEDAGIGRGAGHQIAKAIRGDKIHWLDLEQPYAAPYLRFMSELRLKINRALFMGLFDYEAHLARYPAGQVYRKHVDAFVGRSNRVLTTVAYLNKHWSASAGGQLRVYSPNDAEQVFQTVEPHYGRLVCFLSTDFSHEVLPAKLERWSIAGWFRVNTNLGDTIDPPAGTLLPGDRLP
;
A
#
# COMPACT_ATOMS: atom_id res chain seq x y z
N MET A 1 20.74 -21.79 21.88
CA MET A 1 20.85 -20.60 21.02
C MET A 1 19.43 -20.08 20.80
N SER A 2 19.08 -18.97 21.46
CA SER A 2 17.75 -18.37 21.38
C SER A 2 17.59 -17.68 20.02
N HIS A 3 16.78 -18.26 19.14
CA HIS A 3 16.33 -17.59 17.93
C HIS A 3 15.48 -16.39 18.35
N LEU A 4 16.00 -15.17 18.13
CA LEU A 4 15.23 -13.94 18.25
C LEU A 4 14.13 -14.01 17.19
N ILE A 5 12.89 -14.21 17.61
CA ILE A 5 11.72 -14.07 16.74
C ILE A 5 11.69 -12.60 16.29
N PRO A 6 11.71 -12.29 14.99
CA PRO A 6 11.60 -10.92 14.52
C PRO A 6 10.31 -10.30 15.08
N THR A 7 10.44 -9.12 15.67
CA THR A 7 9.28 -8.37 16.15
C THR A 7 8.36 -8.09 14.96
N PRO A 8 7.06 -8.40 15.03
CA PRO A 8 6.11 -8.05 13.97
C PRO A 8 6.20 -6.56 13.64
N VAL A 9 6.15 -6.22 12.34
CA VAL A 9 6.23 -4.83 11.86
C VAL A 9 5.20 -3.94 12.57
N SER A 10 3.99 -4.46 12.83
CA SER A 10 2.94 -3.79 13.60
C SER A 10 3.36 -3.39 15.02
N LYS A 11 4.16 -4.20 15.71
CA LYS A 11 4.69 -3.85 17.04
C LYS A 11 5.77 -2.76 16.95
N GLN A 12 6.62 -2.79 15.92
CA GLN A 12 7.66 -1.79 15.72
C GLN A 12 7.07 -0.41 15.37
N ILE A 13 6.06 -0.38 14.49
CA ILE A 13 5.33 0.84 14.14
C ILE A 13 4.69 1.47 15.39
N LYS A 14 4.00 0.68 16.22
CA LYS A 14 3.33 1.18 17.43
C LYS A 14 4.30 1.83 18.43
N VAL A 15 5.47 1.21 18.65
CA VAL A 15 6.49 1.74 19.56
C VAL A 15 7.05 3.07 19.03
N ASN A 16 7.41 3.11 17.75
CA ASN A 16 7.96 4.32 17.12
C ASN A 16 6.93 5.46 17.10
N TRP A 17 5.67 5.16 16.79
CA TRP A 17 4.61 6.16 16.71
C TRP A 17 4.22 6.73 18.07
N ALA A 18 4.13 5.90 19.12
CA ALA A 18 3.84 6.36 20.47
C ALA A 18 4.90 7.36 20.97
N HIS A 19 6.18 7.09 20.66
CA HIS A 19 7.27 8.01 20.96
C HIS A 19 7.13 9.33 20.19
N HIS A 20 6.83 9.28 18.89
CA HIS A 20 6.66 10.47 18.05
C HIS A 20 5.41 11.29 18.41
N ARG A 21 4.28 10.68 18.79
CA ARG A 21 3.11 11.41 19.30
C ARG A 21 3.41 12.10 20.62
N GLY A 22 4.16 11.46 21.52
CA GLY A 22 4.65 12.08 22.74
C GLY A 22 5.51 13.31 22.46
N GLN A 23 6.44 13.22 21.51
CA GLN A 23 7.27 14.34 21.09
C GLN A 23 6.47 15.45 20.39
N ARG A 24 5.49 15.14 19.53
CA ARG A 24 4.63 16.15 18.89
C ARG A 24 3.70 16.87 19.87
N ARG A 25 3.19 16.17 20.89
CA ARG A 25 2.38 16.79 21.96
C ARG A 25 3.21 17.72 22.84
N LEU A 26 4.50 17.40 22.99
CA LEU A 26 5.47 18.30 23.62
C LEU A 26 5.85 19.45 22.68
N GLN A 27 5.97 19.22 21.37
CA GLN A 27 6.26 20.23 20.34
C GLN A 27 5.11 21.23 20.19
N SER A 28 3.84 20.79 20.21
CA SER A 28 2.67 21.69 20.17
C SER A 28 2.58 22.57 21.42
N ASN A 29 3.00 22.04 22.59
CA ASN A 29 3.17 22.85 23.80
C ASN A 29 4.41 23.75 23.74
N PHE A 30 5.42 23.38 22.93
CA PHE A 30 6.63 24.18 22.71
C PHE A 30 6.36 25.32 21.72
N ASP A 31 5.50 25.14 20.73
CA ASP A 31 5.08 26.16 19.78
C ASP A 31 4.21 27.25 20.47
N GLU A 32 3.45 26.88 21.52
CA GLU A 32 2.81 27.84 22.43
C GLU A 32 3.82 28.62 23.31
N LEU A 33 4.98 28.03 23.60
CA LEU A 33 6.04 28.64 24.42
C LEU A 33 7.09 29.41 23.59
N CYS A 34 7.20 29.13 22.29
CA CYS A 34 8.17 29.77 21.38
C CYS A 34 7.73 31.14 20.81
N GLN A 35 6.60 31.70 21.24
CA GLN A 35 6.35 33.15 21.10
C GLN A 35 7.24 33.99 22.03
N ILE A 36 8.10 33.37 22.86
CA ILE A 36 9.08 34.05 23.69
C ILE A 36 10.48 33.44 23.41
N GLY A 37 11.28 34.14 22.60
CA GLY A 37 12.75 34.13 22.70
C GLY A 37 13.54 33.11 21.86
N HIS A 38 14.51 33.66 21.13
CA HIS A 38 15.45 33.01 20.20
C HIS A 38 16.41 31.94 20.80
N ALA A 39 16.82 31.05 19.89
CA ALA A 39 18.11 30.34 19.78
C ALA A 39 18.39 29.08 20.63
N ARG A 40 18.39 27.92 19.97
CA ARG A 40 19.51 26.96 20.06
C ARG A 40 19.59 26.03 18.84
N LEU A 41 20.67 26.21 18.10
CA LEU A 41 21.05 25.56 16.84
C LEU A 41 21.95 24.32 17.13
N LEU A 42 22.09 23.43 16.14
CA LEU A 42 23.19 22.47 15.89
C LEU A 42 23.12 21.02 16.42
N GLY A 43 22.04 20.56 17.04
CA GLY A 43 21.86 19.13 17.36
C GLY A 43 21.14 18.30 16.29
N HIS A 44 20.27 18.93 15.50
CA HIS A 44 19.34 18.25 14.57
C HIS A 44 19.91 17.99 13.17
N LEU A 45 21.03 18.62 12.81
CA LEU A 45 21.57 18.55 11.45
C LEU A 45 22.28 17.22 11.16
N ASN A 46 22.96 16.63 12.16
CA ASN A 46 23.64 15.33 11.98
C ASN A 46 22.66 14.14 11.97
N PHE A 47 21.55 14.22 12.71
CA PHE A 47 20.51 13.18 12.70
C PHE A 47 19.80 13.10 11.33
N LEU A 48 19.58 14.24 10.68
CA LEU A 48 19.03 14.30 9.33
C LEU A 48 20.02 13.74 8.28
N ILE A 49 21.32 13.93 8.47
CA ILE A 49 22.36 13.41 7.57
C ILE A 49 22.52 11.89 7.68
N ASP A 50 22.40 11.32 8.88
CA ASP A 50 22.51 9.87 9.08
C ASP A 50 21.27 9.10 8.58
N VAL A 51 20.08 9.70 8.67
CA VAL A 51 18.86 9.19 8.01
C VAL A 51 18.98 9.27 6.48
N PHE A 52 19.66 10.29 5.95
CA PHE A 52 19.93 10.42 4.51
C PHE A 52 20.97 9.42 3.98
N ARG A 53 21.98 9.06 4.79
CA ARG A 53 23.04 8.12 4.38
C ARG A 53 22.59 6.66 4.29
N LEU A 54 21.52 6.28 4.97
CA LEU A 54 20.97 4.92 4.91
C LEU A 54 19.99 4.69 3.74
N ALA A 55 19.70 5.73 2.94
CA ALA A 55 18.71 5.68 1.86
C ALA A 55 19.29 5.49 0.44
N VAL A 56 20.60 5.27 0.27
CA VAL A 56 21.23 5.25 -1.06
C VAL A 56 21.55 3.82 -1.50
N ASN A 57 20.61 3.22 -2.23
CA ASN A 57 20.86 2.26 -3.32
C ASN A 57 19.55 1.93 -4.07
N SER A 58 18.72 2.95 -4.36
CA SER A 58 17.60 2.83 -5.31
C SER A 58 18.14 2.77 -6.75
N ARG A 59 17.50 1.98 -7.62
CA ARG A 59 17.83 1.88 -9.07
C ARG A 59 17.43 3.13 -9.88
N ILE A 60 17.14 4.23 -9.19
CA ILE A 60 16.85 5.52 -9.80
C ILE A 60 18.12 6.36 -9.58
N PRO A 61 18.83 6.78 -10.64
CA PRO A 61 19.96 7.68 -10.49
C PRO A 61 19.53 8.91 -9.69
N PHE A 62 20.33 9.30 -8.69
CA PHE A 62 20.10 10.44 -7.78
C PHE A 62 19.64 11.72 -8.50
N GLU A 63 20.06 11.92 -9.74
CA GLU A 63 19.66 13.05 -10.59
C GLU A 63 18.17 13.06 -10.97
N GLN A 64 17.50 11.90 -11.03
CA GLN A 64 16.05 11.81 -11.27
C GLN A 64 15.21 11.97 -9.99
N GLU A 65 15.74 11.59 -8.82
CA GLU A 65 15.09 11.83 -7.52
C GLU A 65 15.06 13.32 -7.15
N ALA A 66 16.13 14.07 -7.45
CA ALA A 66 16.16 15.52 -7.23
C ALA A 66 15.26 16.30 -8.20
N ALA A 67 15.08 15.81 -9.44
CA ALA A 67 14.16 16.42 -10.42
C ALA A 67 12.67 16.19 -10.09
N LEU A 68 12.37 15.27 -9.16
CA LEU A 68 11.02 14.98 -8.68
C LEU A 68 10.57 15.90 -7.53
N GLU A 69 11.47 16.68 -6.93
CA GLU A 69 11.14 17.54 -5.77
C GLU A 69 10.22 18.74 -6.10
N HIS A 70 9.91 19.01 -7.37
CA HIS A 70 9.15 20.21 -7.77
C HIS A 70 7.74 19.95 -8.30
N GLN A 71 7.21 18.74 -8.17
CA GLN A 71 5.78 18.50 -8.43
C GLN A 71 5.18 17.77 -7.24
N GLU A 72 4.96 18.49 -6.14
CA GLU A 72 4.12 17.99 -5.05
C GLU A 72 2.77 17.59 -5.65
N PHE A 73 2.40 16.31 -5.58
CA PHE A 73 1.07 15.85 -6.01
C PHE A 73 -0.06 16.30 -5.04
N GLY A 74 0.15 17.42 -4.34
CA GLY A 74 -0.86 18.07 -3.51
C GLY A 74 -1.45 17.15 -2.45
N LEU A 75 -0.67 16.21 -1.91
CA LEU A 75 -1.09 15.29 -0.86
C LEU A 75 -1.81 16.06 0.24
N ASN A 76 -3.12 15.84 0.37
CA ASN A 76 -3.94 16.47 1.39
C ASN A 76 -3.33 16.19 2.78
N PRO A 77 -2.84 17.22 3.50
CA PRO A 77 -2.11 17.00 4.76
C PRO A 77 -2.94 16.28 5.82
N SER A 78 -4.24 16.63 5.94
CA SER A 78 -5.14 16.00 6.91
C SER A 78 -5.43 14.54 6.54
N ALA A 79 -5.68 14.26 5.26
CA ALA A 79 -5.87 12.88 4.79
C ALA A 79 -4.64 12.01 5.05
N PHE A 80 -3.44 12.58 4.83
CA PHE A 80 -2.18 11.91 5.11
C PHE A 80 -1.99 11.65 6.62
N GLU A 81 -2.23 12.64 7.49
CA GLU A 81 -2.14 12.46 8.94
C GLU A 81 -3.05 11.33 9.43
N HIS A 82 -4.31 11.32 8.98
CA HIS A 82 -5.25 10.26 9.33
C HIS A 82 -4.81 8.88 8.82
N LEU A 83 -4.25 8.80 7.62
CA LEU A 83 -3.68 7.55 7.10
C LEU A 83 -2.56 7.05 8.02
N ILE A 84 -1.67 7.93 8.45
CA ILE A 84 -0.56 7.56 9.33
C ILE A 84 -1.04 7.13 10.71
N ASP A 85 -1.97 7.86 11.33
CA ASP A 85 -2.55 7.49 12.62
C ASP A 85 -3.26 6.13 12.55
N ASP A 86 -4.06 5.89 11.51
CA ASP A 86 -4.75 4.62 11.29
C ASP A 86 -3.75 3.46 11.11
N LEU A 87 -2.71 3.65 10.28
CA LEU A 87 -1.67 2.63 10.09
C LEU A 87 -0.89 2.35 11.37
N ALA A 88 -0.60 3.37 12.17
CA ALA A 88 0.11 3.17 13.41
C ALA A 88 -0.72 2.46 14.49
N ASP A 89 -1.98 2.86 14.65
CA ASP A 89 -2.83 2.36 15.72
C ASP A 89 -3.44 1.00 15.38
N LYS A 90 -3.87 0.84 14.12
CA LYS A 90 -4.65 -0.32 13.66
C LYS A 90 -3.89 -1.17 12.64
N GLY A 91 -2.92 -0.62 11.92
CA GLY A 91 -2.28 -1.30 10.78
C GLY A 91 -3.13 -1.32 9.51
N PHE A 92 -4.24 -0.58 9.49
CA PHE A 92 -5.23 -0.54 8.41
C PHE A 92 -5.87 0.85 8.32
N SER A 93 -5.97 1.41 7.11
CA SER A 93 -6.65 2.69 6.83
C SER A 93 -7.48 2.63 5.55
N VAL A 94 -8.58 3.39 5.52
CA VAL A 94 -9.39 3.67 4.31
C VAL A 94 -9.54 5.18 4.21
N ARG A 95 -9.13 5.78 3.08
CA ARG A 95 -9.23 7.22 2.79
C ARG A 95 -9.96 7.44 1.46
N ASP A 96 -10.81 8.46 1.40
CA ASP A 96 -11.55 8.84 0.18
C ASP A 96 -11.01 10.14 -0.45
N ASP A 97 -10.14 10.84 0.27
CA ASP A 97 -9.74 12.23 0.08
C ASP A 97 -8.22 12.40 -0.16
N ILE A 98 -7.56 11.31 -0.54
CA ILE A 98 -6.10 11.26 -0.72
C ILE A 98 -5.67 11.18 -2.19
N LEU A 99 -6.49 10.58 -3.06
CA LEU A 99 -6.22 10.47 -4.50
C LEU A 99 -7.11 11.46 -5.25
N THR A 100 -6.49 12.39 -5.97
CA THR A 100 -7.17 13.41 -6.75
C THR A 100 -7.52 12.93 -8.16
N THR A 101 -8.39 13.66 -8.86
CA THR A 101 -8.85 13.30 -10.20
C THR A 101 -7.74 13.36 -11.25
N ASP A 102 -6.78 14.28 -11.14
CA ASP A 102 -5.60 14.35 -12.02
C ASP A 102 -4.71 13.10 -11.92
N ILE A 103 -4.72 12.43 -10.77
CA ILE A 103 -4.04 11.14 -10.59
C ILE A 103 -4.86 9.99 -11.21
N LEU A 104 -6.16 9.98 -10.99
CA LEU A 104 -7.02 8.82 -11.29
C LEU A 104 -7.66 8.81 -12.67
N ASP A 105 -7.99 9.98 -13.24
CA ASP A 105 -8.69 10.07 -14.52
C ASP A 105 -7.89 9.47 -15.69
N PRO A 106 -6.54 9.60 -15.78
CA PRO A 106 -5.76 8.91 -16.82
C PRO A 106 -5.89 7.39 -16.74
N LEU A 107 -5.82 6.82 -15.53
CA LEU A 107 -5.99 5.39 -15.27
C LEU A 107 -7.43 4.93 -15.60
N TYR A 108 -8.43 5.70 -15.18
CA TYR A 108 -9.83 5.44 -15.50
C TYR A 108 -10.08 5.49 -17.01
N GLY A 109 -9.49 6.45 -17.70
CA GLY A 109 -9.54 6.56 -19.17
C GLY A 109 -8.94 5.34 -19.85
N PHE A 110 -7.78 4.87 -19.39
CA PHE A 110 -7.17 3.63 -19.89
C PHE A 110 -8.08 2.42 -19.68
N MET A 111 -8.63 2.25 -18.47
CA MET A 111 -9.57 1.15 -18.16
C MET A 111 -10.83 1.19 -19.02
N SER A 112 -11.34 2.39 -19.31
CA SER A 112 -12.58 2.55 -20.08
C SER A 112 -12.37 2.35 -21.58
N ALA A 113 -11.20 2.72 -22.10
CA ALA A 113 -10.88 2.64 -23.53
C ALA A 113 -10.39 1.26 -23.99
N ASN A 114 -10.00 0.38 -23.07
CA ASN A 114 -9.42 -0.92 -23.39
C ASN A 114 -10.27 -2.05 -22.80
N GLY A 115 -10.53 -3.09 -23.59
CA GLY A 115 -11.25 -4.28 -23.13
C GLY A 115 -10.33 -5.27 -22.39
N PRO A 116 -10.89 -6.42 -21.96
CA PRO A 116 -10.16 -7.45 -21.22
C PRO A 116 -8.99 -8.09 -21.99
N GLU A 117 -8.93 -7.94 -23.33
CA GLU A 117 -7.84 -8.40 -24.19
C GLU A 117 -6.51 -7.68 -23.94
N ARG A 118 -6.55 -6.49 -23.35
CA ARG A 118 -5.34 -5.75 -22.96
C ARG A 118 -4.74 -6.25 -21.64
N PHE A 119 -5.39 -7.20 -20.98
CA PHE A 119 -5.05 -7.68 -19.64
C PHE A 119 -4.77 -9.18 -19.64
N GLU A 120 -3.83 -9.58 -18.79
CA GLU A 120 -3.44 -10.98 -18.60
C GLU A 120 -4.30 -11.62 -17.50
N ASP A 121 -4.56 -12.93 -17.59
CA ASP A 121 -5.24 -13.62 -16.49
C ASP A 121 -4.36 -13.63 -15.24
N ALA A 122 -4.91 -13.23 -14.09
CA ALA A 122 -4.15 -13.26 -12.86
C ALA A 122 -3.88 -14.71 -12.42
N GLY A 123 -2.63 -15.00 -12.05
CA GLY A 123 -2.26 -16.28 -11.46
C GLY A 123 -2.00 -16.19 -9.96
N ILE A 124 -1.87 -17.37 -9.35
CA ILE A 124 -1.49 -17.58 -7.95
C ILE A 124 -0.22 -18.43 -7.88
N GLY A 125 0.61 -18.26 -6.84
CA GLY A 125 1.81 -19.07 -6.63
C GLY A 125 3.10 -18.56 -7.31
N ARG A 126 4.20 -19.30 -7.15
CA ARG A 126 5.60 -18.86 -7.41
C ARG A 126 6.29 -19.70 -8.50
N GLY A 127 7.00 -19.06 -9.43
CA GLY A 127 7.90 -19.73 -10.37
C GLY A 127 7.23 -20.91 -11.10
N ALA A 128 7.82 -22.10 -11.00
CA ALA A 128 7.25 -23.33 -11.58
C ALA A 128 5.90 -23.78 -10.98
N GLY A 129 5.49 -23.21 -9.84
CA GLY A 129 4.19 -23.41 -9.21
C GLY A 129 3.20 -22.27 -9.45
N HIS A 130 3.47 -21.38 -10.43
CA HIS A 130 2.50 -20.41 -10.89
C HIS A 130 1.36 -21.13 -11.62
N GLN A 131 0.12 -20.87 -11.18
CA GLN A 131 -1.06 -21.48 -11.78
C GLN A 131 -2.18 -20.45 -11.94
N ILE A 132 -2.85 -20.50 -13.08
CA ILE A 132 -4.07 -19.73 -13.34
C ILE A 132 -5.24 -20.53 -12.77
N ALA A 133 -5.73 -20.11 -11.61
CA ALA A 133 -6.83 -20.76 -10.92
C ALA A 133 -8.03 -19.81 -10.78
N LYS A 134 -8.83 -19.70 -11.86
CA LYS A 134 -9.96 -18.74 -11.95
C LYS A 134 -11.01 -18.91 -10.84
N ALA A 135 -11.16 -20.11 -10.29
CA ALA A 135 -12.05 -20.39 -9.17
C ALA A 135 -11.59 -19.77 -7.83
N ILE A 136 -10.30 -19.41 -7.75
CA ILE A 136 -9.66 -18.77 -6.60
C ILE A 136 -9.53 -17.26 -6.84
N ARG A 137 -9.03 -16.89 -8.02
CA ARG A 137 -8.74 -15.51 -8.40
C ARG A 137 -9.16 -15.30 -9.85
N GLY A 138 -10.20 -14.50 -10.05
CA GLY A 138 -10.89 -14.33 -11.32
C GLY A 138 -10.62 -13.02 -12.06
N ASP A 139 -9.72 -12.17 -11.57
CA ASP A 139 -9.37 -10.91 -12.22
C ASP A 139 -8.38 -11.09 -13.37
N LYS A 140 -8.40 -10.09 -14.25
CA LYS A 140 -7.37 -9.83 -15.23
C LYS A 140 -6.53 -8.64 -14.81
N ILE A 141 -5.22 -8.69 -15.02
CA ILE A 141 -4.28 -7.67 -14.55
C ILE A 141 -3.48 -7.04 -15.67
N HIS A 142 -3.03 -5.81 -15.42
CA HIS A 142 -2.12 -5.07 -16.29
C HIS A 142 -1.13 -4.29 -15.42
N TRP A 143 0.15 -4.65 -15.49
CA TRP A 143 1.20 -4.04 -14.67
C TRP A 143 1.48 -2.60 -15.07
N LEU A 144 1.64 -1.74 -14.07
CA LEU A 144 1.90 -0.31 -14.24
C LEU A 144 3.40 -0.05 -14.29
N ASP A 145 3.81 0.84 -15.18
CA ASP A 145 5.19 1.30 -15.31
C ASP A 145 5.24 2.83 -15.48
N LEU A 146 6.31 3.47 -15.04
CA LEU A 146 6.52 4.91 -15.17
C LEU A 146 6.62 5.38 -16.63
N GLU A 147 7.01 4.49 -17.55
CA GLU A 147 7.04 4.75 -18.99
C GLU A 147 5.62 4.88 -19.58
N GLN A 148 4.59 4.40 -18.88
CA GLN A 148 3.20 4.50 -19.30
C GLN A 148 2.62 5.86 -18.87
N PRO A 149 2.27 6.78 -19.80
CA PRO A 149 1.86 8.13 -19.43
C PRO A 149 0.60 8.19 -18.57
N TYR A 150 -0.33 7.23 -18.75
CA TYR A 150 -1.56 7.14 -17.94
C TYR A 150 -1.29 6.63 -16.52
N ALA A 151 -0.17 5.97 -16.25
CA ALA A 151 0.18 5.41 -14.95
C ALA A 151 1.14 6.30 -14.16
N ALA A 152 1.96 7.10 -14.86
CA ALA A 152 3.01 7.91 -14.27
C ALA A 152 2.55 8.83 -13.13
N PRO A 153 1.41 9.55 -13.20
CA PRO A 153 0.93 10.38 -12.08
C PRO A 153 0.71 9.57 -10.79
N TYR A 154 0.07 8.41 -10.90
CA TYR A 154 -0.20 7.53 -9.78
C TYR A 154 1.07 6.95 -9.17
N LEU A 155 2.01 6.49 -10.00
CA LEU A 155 3.26 5.92 -9.49
C LEU A 155 4.16 6.98 -8.83
N ARG A 156 4.17 8.22 -9.34
CA ARG A 156 4.88 9.34 -8.68
C ARG A 156 4.23 9.70 -7.34
N PHE A 157 2.90 9.79 -7.29
CA PHE A 157 2.17 9.96 -6.04
C PHE A 157 2.50 8.87 -5.01
N MET A 158 2.53 7.60 -5.42
CA MET A 158 2.87 6.49 -4.52
C MET A 158 4.33 6.56 -4.05
N SER A 159 5.24 7.07 -4.88
CA SER A 159 6.62 7.35 -4.46
C SER A 159 6.70 8.45 -3.39
N GLU A 160 5.94 9.54 -3.54
CA GLU A 160 5.86 10.58 -2.51
C GLU A 160 5.25 10.04 -1.20
N LEU A 161 4.17 9.28 -1.31
CA LEU A 161 3.50 8.66 -0.17
C LEU A 161 4.47 7.73 0.58
N ARG A 162 5.26 6.93 -0.14
CA ARG A 162 6.32 6.07 0.42
C ARG A 162 7.31 6.86 1.26
N LEU A 163 7.83 7.96 0.72
CA LEU A 163 8.80 8.80 1.41
C LEU A 163 8.21 9.41 2.69
N LYS A 164 6.97 9.90 2.63
CA LYS A 164 6.29 10.46 3.80
C LYS A 164 5.96 9.40 4.85
N ILE A 165 5.49 8.22 4.45
CA ILE A 165 5.27 7.08 5.35
C ILE A 165 6.58 6.67 6.03
N ASN A 166 7.68 6.58 5.29
CA ASN A 166 8.98 6.24 5.88
C ASN A 166 9.43 7.25 6.92
N ARG A 167 9.26 8.54 6.66
CA ARG A 167 9.59 9.60 7.62
C ARG A 167 8.72 9.52 8.88
N ALA A 168 7.43 9.19 8.73
CA ALA A 168 6.49 9.19 9.84
C ALA A 168 6.51 7.90 10.68
N LEU A 169 6.68 6.74 10.04
CA LEU A 169 6.51 5.42 10.65
C LEU A 169 7.79 4.57 10.66
N PHE A 170 8.87 5.03 10.02
CA PHE A 170 10.15 4.31 9.91
C PHE A 170 10.02 2.90 9.32
N MET A 171 9.14 2.73 8.32
CA MET A 171 8.84 1.42 7.73
C MET A 171 9.89 0.91 6.74
N GLY A 172 10.87 1.74 6.35
CA GLY A 172 11.96 1.34 5.45
C GLY A 172 11.53 0.96 4.03
N LEU A 173 10.36 1.42 3.60
CA LEU A 173 9.77 1.13 2.29
C LEU A 173 10.71 1.62 1.17
N PHE A 174 11.17 0.70 0.34
CA PHE A 174 12.18 0.91 -0.66
C PHE A 174 11.58 1.07 -2.06
N ASP A 175 10.74 0.12 -2.48
CA ASP A 175 10.17 0.07 -3.83
C ASP A 175 8.65 -0.12 -3.79
N TYR A 176 7.99 0.14 -4.92
CA TYR A 176 6.54 0.01 -5.09
C TYR A 176 6.22 -0.64 -6.44
N GLU A 177 5.47 -1.73 -6.40
CA GLU A 177 4.93 -2.37 -7.60
C GLU A 177 3.40 -2.31 -7.56
N ALA A 178 2.77 -2.11 -8.71
CA ALA A 178 1.31 -2.04 -8.81
C ALA A 178 0.80 -2.54 -10.16
N HIS A 179 -0.42 -3.05 -10.16
CA HIS A 179 -1.12 -3.42 -11.38
C HIS A 179 -2.58 -2.98 -11.31
N LEU A 180 -3.14 -2.63 -12.47
CA LEU A 180 -4.59 -2.57 -12.65
C LEU A 180 -5.17 -3.97 -12.51
N ALA A 181 -6.39 -4.06 -11.98
CA ALA A 181 -7.15 -5.28 -11.85
C ALA A 181 -8.58 -5.05 -12.32
N ARG A 182 -9.02 -5.87 -13.27
CA ARG A 182 -10.36 -5.90 -13.84
C ARG A 182 -11.04 -7.20 -13.41
N TYR A 183 -12.09 -7.08 -12.61
CA TYR A 183 -12.95 -8.19 -12.20
C TYR A 183 -14.23 -8.15 -13.04
N PRO A 184 -14.42 -9.09 -13.97
CA PRO A 184 -15.72 -9.32 -14.59
C PRO A 184 -16.80 -9.60 -13.52
N ALA A 185 -18.07 -9.34 -13.86
CA ALA A 185 -19.18 -9.66 -12.96
C ALA A 185 -19.15 -11.14 -12.52
N GLY A 186 -19.39 -11.37 -11.23
CA GLY A 186 -19.37 -12.66 -10.56
C GLY A 186 -18.00 -13.16 -10.15
N GLN A 187 -16.90 -12.55 -10.62
CA GLN A 187 -15.55 -12.99 -10.26
C GLN A 187 -15.18 -12.58 -8.84
N VAL A 188 -14.31 -13.39 -8.23
CA VAL A 188 -13.91 -13.28 -6.83
C VAL A 188 -12.39 -13.32 -6.69
N TYR A 189 -11.92 -12.93 -5.51
CA TYR A 189 -10.62 -13.35 -5.00
C TYR A 189 -10.84 -13.94 -3.61
N ARG A 190 -10.71 -15.26 -3.47
CA ARG A 190 -10.81 -15.94 -2.19
C ARG A 190 -9.82 -15.40 -1.15
N LYS A 191 -10.16 -15.65 0.11
CA LYS A 191 -9.39 -15.25 1.29
C LYS A 191 -7.92 -15.62 1.19
N HIS A 192 -7.06 -14.63 1.34
CA HIS A 192 -5.61 -14.79 1.25
C HIS A 192 -4.88 -13.74 2.09
N VAL A 193 -3.56 -13.87 2.17
CA VAL A 193 -2.65 -12.85 2.70
C VAL A 193 -1.65 -12.49 1.61
N ASP A 194 -1.26 -11.22 1.54
CA ASP A 194 -0.36 -10.72 0.50
C ASP A 194 1.11 -11.05 0.75
N ALA A 195 1.48 -11.20 2.02
CA ALA A 195 2.83 -11.52 2.44
C ALA A 195 2.80 -12.55 3.57
N PHE A 196 3.60 -13.60 3.45
CA PHE A 196 3.90 -14.45 4.60
C PHE A 196 5.16 -13.95 5.29
N VAL A 197 5.12 -13.94 6.63
CA VAL A 197 6.26 -13.58 7.48
C VAL A 197 7.50 -14.38 7.08
N GLY A 198 8.60 -13.66 6.78
CA GLY A 198 9.89 -14.24 6.39
C GLY A 198 9.96 -14.81 4.97
N ARG A 199 8.93 -14.62 4.13
CA ARG A 199 8.87 -15.18 2.76
C ARG A 199 8.50 -14.16 1.68
N SER A 200 8.35 -12.90 2.03
CA SER A 200 7.98 -11.79 1.16
C SER A 200 8.62 -10.53 1.70
N ASN A 201 9.05 -9.64 0.82
CA ASN A 201 9.55 -8.32 1.22
C ASN A 201 8.42 -7.26 1.25
N ARG A 202 7.18 -7.63 0.91
CA ARG A 202 6.02 -6.74 0.92
C ARG A 202 5.62 -6.43 2.35
N VAL A 203 5.53 -5.14 2.65
CA VAL A 203 5.25 -4.64 4.00
C VAL A 203 3.89 -3.95 4.07
N LEU A 204 3.53 -3.17 3.05
CA LEU A 204 2.29 -2.40 3.04
C LEU A 204 1.57 -2.61 1.72
N THR A 205 0.35 -3.13 1.79
CA THR A 205 -0.56 -3.28 0.65
C THR A 205 -1.36 -2.00 0.46
N THR A 206 -1.59 -1.62 -0.79
CA THR A 206 -2.49 -0.55 -1.21
C THR A 206 -3.53 -1.09 -2.19
N VAL A 207 -4.79 -0.70 -2.04
CA VAL A 207 -5.86 -0.93 -3.01
C VAL A 207 -6.54 0.40 -3.32
N ALA A 208 -6.39 0.90 -4.55
CA ALA A 208 -7.08 2.10 -5.03
C ALA A 208 -8.24 1.72 -5.96
N TYR A 209 -9.36 2.44 -5.86
CA TYR A 209 -10.58 2.09 -6.60
C TYR A 209 -10.93 3.07 -7.71
N LEU A 210 -11.41 2.53 -8.83
CA LEU A 210 -11.70 3.26 -10.07
C LEU A 210 -13.18 3.15 -10.50
N ASN A 211 -14.09 2.82 -9.59
CA ASN A 211 -15.50 2.57 -9.94
C ASN A 211 -16.38 3.79 -9.68
N LYS A 212 -16.69 4.55 -10.73
CA LYS A 212 -17.61 5.70 -10.65
C LYS A 212 -19.04 5.18 -10.41
N HIS A 213 -19.78 5.85 -9.54
CA HIS A 213 -21.20 5.56 -9.23
C HIS A 213 -21.49 4.13 -8.72
N TRP A 214 -20.62 3.56 -7.88
CA TRP A 214 -20.81 2.21 -7.34
C TRP A 214 -22.06 2.12 -6.45
N SER A 215 -22.93 1.14 -6.72
CA SER A 215 -24.09 0.86 -5.89
C SER A 215 -23.77 -0.19 -4.83
N ALA A 216 -24.17 0.03 -3.58
CA ALA A 216 -24.05 -0.97 -2.52
C ALA A 216 -24.71 -2.32 -2.89
N SER A 217 -25.77 -2.29 -3.70
CA SER A 217 -26.48 -3.48 -4.18
C SER A 217 -25.70 -4.32 -5.21
N ALA A 218 -24.61 -3.78 -5.74
CA ALA A 218 -23.74 -4.42 -6.72
C ALA A 218 -22.74 -5.41 -6.10
N GLY A 219 -22.52 -5.41 -4.78
CA GLY A 219 -21.51 -6.27 -4.16
C GLY A 219 -20.08 -5.81 -4.43
N GLY A 220 -19.14 -6.74 -4.60
CA GLY A 220 -17.75 -6.42 -4.98
C GLY A 220 -16.87 -5.87 -3.86
N GLN A 221 -17.31 -5.98 -2.61
CA GLN A 221 -16.58 -5.43 -1.47
C GLN A 221 -15.26 -6.17 -1.24
N LEU A 222 -14.25 -5.44 -0.78
CA LEU A 222 -13.09 -6.03 -0.11
C LEU A 222 -13.49 -6.32 1.32
N ARG A 223 -13.50 -7.59 1.71
CA ARG A 223 -13.71 -8.02 3.09
C ARG A 223 -12.36 -8.33 3.72
N VAL A 224 -12.09 -7.69 4.85
CA VAL A 224 -10.82 -7.78 5.58
C VAL A 224 -11.09 -8.36 6.95
N TYR A 225 -10.25 -9.31 7.37
CA TYR A 225 -10.41 -10.05 8.62
C TYR A 225 -9.42 -9.59 9.67
N SER A 226 -9.75 -9.86 10.93
CA SER A 226 -8.95 -9.47 12.09
C SER A 226 -7.60 -10.21 12.08
N PRO A 227 -6.49 -9.52 12.41
CA PRO A 227 -5.18 -10.17 12.54
C PRO A 227 -5.13 -11.15 13.73
N ASN A 228 -6.04 -11.01 14.71
CA ASN A 228 -6.09 -11.86 15.90
C ASN A 228 -7.09 -13.02 15.79
N ASP A 229 -8.01 -12.96 14.83
CA ASP A 229 -9.02 -13.98 14.59
C ASP A 229 -9.35 -13.99 13.09
N ALA A 230 -8.90 -15.04 12.41
CA ALA A 230 -9.04 -15.15 10.96
C ALA A 230 -10.51 -15.14 10.53
N GLU A 231 -11.46 -15.59 11.34
CA GLU A 231 -12.88 -15.67 10.93
C GLU A 231 -13.66 -14.39 11.26
N GLN A 232 -13.13 -13.55 12.14
CA GLN A 232 -13.74 -12.28 12.50
C GLN A 232 -13.53 -11.23 11.39
N VAL A 233 -14.62 -10.75 10.79
CA VAL A 233 -14.56 -9.61 9.86
C VAL A 233 -14.13 -8.36 10.64
N PHE A 234 -13.04 -7.75 10.21
CA PHE A 234 -12.52 -6.48 10.73
C PHE A 234 -13.13 -5.29 10.01
N GLN A 235 -13.21 -5.35 8.68
CA GLN A 235 -13.78 -4.28 7.86
C GLN A 235 -14.36 -4.83 6.55
N THR A 236 -15.42 -4.20 6.05
CA THR A 236 -15.93 -4.42 4.69
C THR A 236 -15.92 -3.11 3.93
N VAL A 237 -15.20 -3.06 2.81
CA VAL A 237 -14.94 -1.83 2.06
C VAL A 237 -15.57 -1.90 0.67
N GLU A 238 -16.46 -0.95 0.39
CA GLU A 238 -17.02 -0.77 -0.96
C GLU A 238 -16.00 -0.10 -1.90
N PRO A 239 -15.94 -0.53 -3.18
CA PRO A 239 -14.89 -0.14 -4.11
C PRO A 239 -15.19 1.19 -4.83
N HIS A 240 -15.52 2.25 -4.10
CA HIS A 240 -15.86 3.57 -4.67
C HIS A 240 -14.67 4.26 -5.33
N TYR A 241 -14.90 4.94 -6.47
CA TYR A 241 -13.87 5.79 -7.12
C TYR A 241 -13.17 6.72 -6.12
N GLY A 242 -11.85 6.81 -6.18
CA GLY A 242 -11.08 7.71 -5.30
C GLY A 242 -10.64 7.08 -3.99
N ARG A 243 -11.31 6.01 -3.56
CA ARG A 243 -10.99 5.35 -2.29
C ARG A 243 -9.66 4.61 -2.37
N LEU A 244 -8.78 4.89 -1.40
CA LEU A 244 -7.54 4.19 -1.12
C LEU A 244 -7.66 3.39 0.19
N VAL A 245 -7.35 2.11 0.13
CA VAL A 245 -7.19 1.23 1.29
C VAL A 245 -5.72 0.91 1.45
N CYS A 246 -5.19 1.04 2.67
CA CYS A 246 -3.81 0.67 3.00
C CYS A 246 -3.79 -0.26 4.21
N PHE A 247 -3.04 -1.36 4.16
CA PHE A 247 -2.91 -2.27 5.30
C PHE A 247 -1.62 -3.07 5.30
N LEU A 248 -1.17 -3.49 6.48
CA LEU A 248 0.04 -4.29 6.65
C LEU A 248 -0.11 -5.66 5.96
N SER A 249 0.76 -5.94 5.00
CA SER A 249 0.61 -7.07 4.06
C SER A 249 0.65 -8.45 4.73
N THR A 250 1.26 -8.55 5.92
CA THR A 250 1.40 -9.81 6.68
C THR A 250 0.27 -10.06 7.68
N ASP A 251 -0.46 -9.01 8.07
CA ASP A 251 -1.32 -9.05 9.24
C ASP A 251 -2.79 -9.24 8.85
N PHE A 252 -3.20 -8.73 7.68
CA PHE A 252 -4.60 -8.69 7.27
C PHE A 252 -4.90 -9.69 6.15
N SER A 253 -5.53 -10.81 6.51
CA SER A 253 -6.17 -11.65 5.50
C SER A 253 -7.41 -10.98 4.93
N HIS A 254 -7.67 -11.18 3.64
CA HIS A 254 -8.75 -10.48 2.95
C HIS A 254 -9.24 -11.25 1.72
N GLU A 255 -10.46 -10.96 1.30
CA GLU A 255 -11.09 -11.50 0.10
C GLU A 255 -11.85 -10.42 -0.68
N VAL A 256 -12.02 -10.64 -1.98
CA VAL A 256 -12.89 -9.83 -2.85
C VAL A 256 -14.17 -10.62 -3.11
N LEU A 257 -15.28 -10.10 -2.62
CA LEU A 257 -16.61 -10.67 -2.81
C LEU A 257 -17.08 -10.52 -4.26
N PRO A 258 -17.98 -11.41 -4.74
CA PRO A 258 -18.51 -11.30 -6.08
C PRO A 258 -19.29 -9.99 -6.27
N ALA A 259 -19.16 -9.40 -7.45
CA ALA A 259 -19.87 -8.21 -7.87
C ALA A 259 -20.86 -8.51 -9.00
N LYS A 260 -21.97 -7.78 -9.10
CA LYS A 260 -22.90 -7.85 -10.23
C LYS A 260 -22.45 -6.99 -11.42
N LEU A 261 -21.53 -6.07 -11.17
CA LEU A 261 -20.95 -5.16 -12.15
C LEU A 261 -19.45 -5.43 -12.28
N GLU A 262 -18.87 -5.00 -13.39
CA GLU A 262 -17.42 -5.04 -13.55
C GLU A 262 -16.75 -4.12 -12.52
N ARG A 263 -15.74 -4.63 -11.81
CA ARG A 263 -15.04 -3.93 -10.73
C ARG A 263 -13.58 -3.68 -11.11
N TRP A 264 -13.16 -2.43 -11.02
CA TRP A 264 -11.82 -1.95 -11.33
C TRP A 264 -11.10 -1.47 -10.06
N SER A 265 -9.85 -1.89 -9.92
CA SER A 265 -8.97 -1.42 -8.86
C SER A 265 -7.52 -1.39 -9.32
N ILE A 266 -6.67 -0.74 -8.54
CA ILE A 266 -5.22 -0.86 -8.61
C ILE A 266 -4.80 -1.56 -7.33
N ALA A 267 -4.15 -2.72 -7.45
CA ALA A 267 -3.51 -3.39 -6.33
C ALA A 267 -2.02 -3.10 -6.39
N GLY A 268 -1.42 -2.75 -5.26
CA GLY A 268 0.01 -2.45 -5.17
C GLY A 268 0.61 -2.75 -3.82
N TRP A 269 1.93 -2.86 -3.79
CA TRP A 269 2.68 -3.27 -2.59
C TRP A 269 3.96 -2.47 -2.47
N PHE A 270 4.15 -1.86 -1.29
CA PHE A 270 5.43 -1.33 -0.89
C PHE A 270 6.31 -2.44 -0.30
N ARG A 271 7.57 -2.44 -0.72
CA ARG A 271 8.56 -3.49 -0.40
C ARG A 271 9.75 -2.92 0.33
N VAL A 272 10.40 -3.71 1.17
CA VAL A 272 11.72 -3.38 1.74
C VAL A 272 12.85 -4.02 0.92
N ASN A 273 14.01 -3.37 0.90
CA ASN A 273 15.18 -3.96 0.24
C ASN A 273 15.74 -5.11 1.09
N THR A 274 15.77 -6.32 0.55
CA THR A 274 16.41 -7.48 1.19
C THR A 274 17.64 -7.88 0.38
N ASN A 275 18.80 -7.34 0.71
CA ASN A 275 20.10 -7.79 0.17
C ASN A 275 20.54 -9.18 0.68
N LEU A 276 19.59 -10.04 1.07
CA LEU A 276 19.82 -11.41 1.53
C LEU A 276 19.16 -12.38 0.53
N GLY A 277 19.79 -12.50 -0.64
CA GLY A 277 19.60 -13.58 -1.63
C GLY A 277 18.26 -13.59 -2.38
N ASP A 278 18.27 -13.25 -3.66
CA ASP A 278 17.33 -13.67 -4.73
C ASP A 278 15.85 -13.92 -4.35
N THR A 279 15.27 -13.14 -3.45
CA THR A 279 13.83 -13.20 -3.17
C THR A 279 13.08 -12.32 -4.16
N ILE A 280 12.73 -12.93 -5.29
CA ILE A 280 11.75 -12.39 -6.24
C ILE A 280 10.36 -12.58 -5.62
N ASP A 281 9.60 -11.49 -5.48
CA ASP A 281 8.27 -11.52 -4.87
C ASP A 281 7.25 -12.27 -5.74
N PRO A 282 6.24 -12.90 -5.11
CA PRO A 282 5.18 -13.60 -5.85
C PRO A 282 4.31 -12.60 -6.63
N PRO A 283 3.71 -12.99 -7.78
CA PRO A 283 2.49 -12.34 -8.24
C PRO A 283 1.38 -12.50 -7.18
N ALA A 284 0.45 -11.55 -7.13
CA ALA A 284 -0.33 -11.28 -5.93
C ALA A 284 -1.13 -12.45 -5.33
N GLY A 285 -1.03 -12.56 -4.00
CA GLY A 285 -1.78 -13.41 -3.07
C GLY A 285 -1.45 -14.91 -3.10
N THR A 286 -1.16 -15.46 -1.92
CA THR A 286 -1.06 -16.90 -1.69
C THR A 286 -2.12 -17.31 -0.68
N LEU A 287 -2.85 -18.38 -0.99
CA LEU A 287 -3.95 -18.86 -0.15
C LEU A 287 -3.51 -19.31 1.24
N LEU A 288 -4.41 -19.20 2.21
CA LEU A 288 -4.22 -19.72 3.56
C LEU A 288 -4.33 -21.27 3.58
N PRO A 289 -3.58 -21.98 4.46
CA PRO A 289 -3.69 -23.43 4.60
C PRO A 289 -5.09 -23.82 5.11
N GLY A 290 -5.87 -24.54 4.30
CA GLY A 290 -7.22 -25.00 4.66
C GLY A 290 -8.24 -24.83 3.53
N ASP A 291 -8.02 -23.82 2.67
CA ASP A 291 -8.81 -23.62 1.45
C ASP A 291 -8.32 -24.57 0.36
N ARG A 292 -8.64 -25.86 0.48
CA ARG A 292 -8.45 -26.80 -0.63
C ARG A 292 -9.45 -26.47 -1.74
N LEU A 293 -8.96 -26.49 -2.98
CA LEU A 293 -9.81 -26.59 -4.17
C LEU A 293 -10.84 -27.73 -3.95
N PRO A 294 -12.09 -27.58 -4.39
CA PRO A 294 -12.95 -28.75 -4.56
C PRO A 294 -12.30 -29.77 -5.51
#